data_AF-A0A918G953-F1
#
_entry.id   AF-A0A918G953-F1
#
_cell.length_a   1.000
_cell.length_b   1.000
_cell.length_c   1.000
_cell.angle_alpha   90.00
_cell.angle_beta   90.00
_cell.angle_gamma   90.00
#
_symmetry.space_group_name_H-M   'P 1'
#
loop_
_entity.id
_entity.type
_entity.pdbx_description
1 polymer ?
#
loop_
_entity_poly.entity_id
_entity_poly.type
_entity_poly.pdbx_seq_one_letter_code
_entity_poly.pdbx_strand_id
1 'polypeptide(L)'
;MNDLAGRTGAPALYGYVMGGARAMAEAAAPASGAWTTCLGREARAGYLGVADGGPTLEDCLLEPSDAGARAVARAAEAGHAARAAGAAGILTAGPARGAAGLRLPDRLGVVPL
;
A
#
# COMPACT_ATOMS: atom_id res chain seq x y z
N MET A 1 -0.41 7.55 10.99
CA MET A 1 -0.96 6.19 11.15
C MET A 1 -0.51 5.48 12.42
N ASN A 2 0.77 5.54 12.79
CA ASN A 2 1.27 4.88 14.00
C ASN A 2 0.54 5.30 15.29
N ASP A 3 0.31 6.60 15.50
CA ASP A 3 -0.45 7.07 16.66
C ASP A 3 -1.89 6.52 16.67
N LEU A 4 -2.56 6.50 15.50
CA LEU A 4 -3.89 5.93 15.38
C LEU A 4 -3.91 4.44 15.73
N ALA A 5 -2.96 3.66 15.21
CA ALA A 5 -2.83 2.24 15.51
C ALA A 5 -2.52 2.00 17.00
N GLY A 6 -1.63 2.81 17.59
CA GLY A 6 -1.27 2.73 19.01
C GLY A 6 -2.43 3.08 19.93
N ARG A 7 -3.19 4.14 19.62
CA ARG A 7 -4.33 4.59 20.43
C ARG A 7 -5.54 3.66 20.34
N THR A 8 -5.76 3.05 19.17
CA THR A 8 -6.92 2.16 18.96
C THR A 8 -6.61 0.70 19.31
N GLY A 9 -5.33 0.33 19.37
CA GLY A 9 -4.92 -1.08 19.49
C GLY A 9 -5.31 -1.92 18.27
N ALA A 10 -5.64 -1.28 17.14
CA ALA A 10 -6.17 -1.94 15.95
C ALA A 10 -5.37 -1.55 14.69
N PRO A 11 -5.27 -2.45 13.69
CA PRO A 11 -4.60 -2.12 12.44
C PRO A 11 -5.37 -1.08 11.62
N ALA A 12 -4.67 -0.07 11.13
CA ALA A 12 -5.23 0.99 10.30
C ALA A 12 -4.59 0.97 8.89
N LEU A 13 -5.38 1.32 7.87
CA LEU A 13 -4.94 1.44 6.47
C LEU A 13 -5.67 2.63 5.85
N TYR A 14 -4.94 3.47 5.12
CA TYR A 14 -5.53 4.50 4.27
C TYR A 14 -4.84 4.53 2.91
N GLY A 15 -5.55 5.04 1.91
CA GLY A 15 -4.99 5.25 0.59
C GLY A 15 -5.56 6.48 -0.11
N TYR A 16 -4.80 6.99 -1.07
CA TYR A 16 -5.15 8.18 -1.85
C TYR A 16 -4.61 8.09 -3.27
N VAL A 17 -5.24 8.82 -4.19
CA VAL A 17 -4.81 8.89 -5.60
C VAL A 17 -4.18 10.26 -5.87
N MET A 18 -3.05 10.28 -6.56
CA MET A 18 -2.33 11.50 -6.93
C MET A 18 -2.20 11.63 -8.44
N GLY A 19 -2.79 12.69 -9.00
CA GLY A 19 -2.70 13.01 -10.43
C GLY A 19 -3.23 11.92 -11.36
N GLY A 20 -4.18 11.11 -10.89
CA GLY A 20 -4.88 10.08 -11.69
C GLY A 20 -4.06 8.85 -12.11
N ALA A 21 -2.73 8.91 -12.01
CA ALA A 21 -1.82 7.85 -12.47
C ALA A 21 -1.09 7.12 -11.33
N ARG A 22 -1.29 7.54 -10.08
CA ARG A 22 -0.62 6.98 -8.90
C ARG A 22 -1.62 6.77 -7.77
N ALA A 23 -1.56 5.64 -7.10
CA ALA A 23 -2.31 5.40 -5.88
C ALA A 23 -1.34 5.00 -4.77
N MET A 24 -1.52 5.57 -3.59
CA MET A 24 -0.70 5.34 -2.41
C MET A 24 -1.49 4.56 -1.39
N ALA A 25 -0.81 3.66 -0.67
CA ALA A 25 -1.34 3.02 0.51
C ALA A 25 -0.33 3.13 1.64
N GLU A 26 -0.79 3.53 2.82
CA GLU A 26 -0.02 3.51 4.06
C GLU A 26 -0.84 2.77 5.12
N ALA A 27 -0.16 1.86 5.81
CA ALA A 27 -0.74 1.09 6.90
C ALA A 27 0.11 1.23 8.15
N ALA A 28 -0.53 1.05 9.29
CA ALA A 28 0.15 0.81 10.56
C ALA A 28 -0.68 -0.17 11.39
N ALA A 29 0.01 -1.02 12.14
CA ALA A 29 -0.61 -1.92 13.08
C ALA A 29 0.27 -2.09 14.33
N PRO A 30 -0.33 -2.35 15.50
CA PRO A 30 0.41 -2.57 16.74
C PRO A 30 1.53 -3.62 16.63
N ALA A 31 1.27 -4.77 15.99
CA ALA A 31 2.24 -5.87 15.90
C ALA A 31 2.95 -5.93 14.55
N SER A 32 2.22 -5.80 13.44
CA SER A 32 2.79 -5.93 12.08
C SER A 32 3.52 -4.67 11.59
N GLY A 33 3.44 -3.57 12.34
CA GLY A 33 4.19 -2.34 12.12
C GLY A 33 3.64 -1.46 10.99
N ALA A 34 4.42 -0.45 10.60
CA ALA A 34 4.05 0.51 9.57
C ALA A 34 4.70 0.20 8.22
N TRP A 35 4.00 0.53 7.14
CA TRP A 35 4.54 0.43 5.80
C TRP A 35 3.79 1.33 4.82
N THR A 36 4.48 1.69 3.74
CA THR A 36 3.94 2.50 2.65
C THR A 36 4.27 1.84 1.31
N THR A 37 3.35 1.85 0.37
CA THR A 37 3.56 1.37 -1.00
C THR A 37 2.73 2.17 -2.00
N CYS A 38 2.91 1.90 -3.30
CA CYS A 38 2.15 2.56 -4.35
C CYS A 38 1.83 1.67 -5.56
N LEU A 39 0.78 2.05 -6.28
CA LEU A 39 0.54 1.72 -7.68
C LEU A 39 1.09 2.83 -8.57
N GLY A 40 1.58 2.47 -9.76
CA GLY A 40 2.12 3.42 -10.73
C GLY A 40 3.54 3.86 -10.35
N ARG A 41 4.41 2.89 -10.04
CA ARG A 41 5.80 3.13 -9.59
C ARG A 41 6.58 4.03 -10.54
N GLU A 42 6.48 3.84 -11.86
CA GLU A 42 7.15 4.69 -12.85
C GLU A 42 6.75 6.17 -12.74
N ALA A 43 5.43 6.44 -12.69
CA ALA A 43 4.92 7.80 -12.51
C ALA A 43 5.33 8.40 -11.16
N ARG A 44 5.51 7.56 -10.13
CA ARG A 44 6.02 7.99 -8.82
C ARG A 44 7.52 8.28 -8.84
N ALA A 45 8.32 7.48 -9.53
CA ALA A 45 9.76 7.72 -9.70
C ALA A 45 10.01 9.06 -10.43
N GLY A 46 9.24 9.33 -11.50
CA GLY A 46 9.30 10.60 -12.21
C GLY A 46 8.94 11.79 -11.31
N TYR A 47 8.00 11.64 -10.39
CA TYR A 47 7.62 12.69 -9.43
C TYR A 47 8.66 12.92 -8.33
N LEU A 48 9.33 11.88 -7.86
CA LEU A 48 10.41 12.00 -6.87
C LEU A 48 11.69 12.60 -7.46
N GLY A 49 11.76 12.79 -8.78
CA GLY A 49 12.96 13.27 -9.45
C GLY A 49 14.12 12.28 -9.32
N VAL A 50 13.85 10.98 -9.32
CA VAL A 50 14.89 9.92 -9.18
C VAL A 50 15.99 10.11 -10.23
N ALA A 51 15.62 10.48 -11.46
CA ALA A 51 16.56 10.74 -12.55
C ALA A 51 17.46 11.97 -12.29
N ASP A 52 17.02 12.90 -11.44
CA ASP A 52 17.70 14.15 -11.09
C ASP A 52 18.42 14.06 -9.72
N GLY A 53 18.67 12.85 -9.22
CA GLY A 53 19.33 12.62 -7.93
C GLY A 53 18.41 12.70 -6.71
N GLY A 54 17.09 12.68 -6.91
CA GLY A 54 16.10 12.52 -5.84
C GLY A 54 16.12 11.13 -5.18
N PRO A 55 15.44 10.95 -4.04
CA PRO A 55 15.39 9.67 -3.32
C PRO A 55 14.80 8.56 -4.19
N THR A 56 15.34 7.35 -4.08
CA THR A 56 14.80 6.20 -4.82
C THR A 56 13.40 5.84 -4.31
N LEU A 57 12.66 5.05 -5.09
CA LEU A 57 11.36 4.59 -4.63
C LEU A 57 11.51 3.71 -3.40
N GLU A 58 12.54 2.87 -3.37
CA GLU A 58 12.82 1.88 -2.35
C GLU A 58 13.23 2.53 -1.01
N ASP A 59 13.80 3.74 -1.05
CA ASP A 59 14.04 4.55 0.15
C ASP A 59 12.74 5.01 0.83
N CYS A 60 11.65 5.10 0.07
CA CYS A 60 10.38 5.67 0.51
C CYS A 60 9.24 4.65 0.61
N LEU A 61 9.30 3.56 -0.16
CA LEU A 61 8.18 2.67 -0.45
C LEU A 61 8.64 1.23 -0.50
N LEU A 62 7.86 0.34 0.13
CA LEU A 62 8.07 -1.09 -0.01
C LEU A 62 7.88 -1.54 -1.46
N GLU A 63 8.71 -2.50 -1.84
CA GLU A 63 8.55 -3.26 -3.06
C GLU A 63 7.21 -4.02 -3.09
N PRO A 64 6.62 -4.26 -4.27
CA PRO A 64 5.32 -4.91 -4.37
C PRO A 64 5.18 -6.24 -3.63
N SER A 65 6.23 -7.09 -3.63
CA SER A 65 6.19 -8.37 -2.90
C SER A 65 6.16 -8.16 -1.39
N ASP A 66 7.01 -7.27 -0.89
CA ASP A 66 7.16 -7.00 0.53
C ASP A 66 5.92 -6.31 1.08
N ALA A 67 5.38 -5.35 0.32
CA ALA A 67 4.11 -4.73 0.59
C ALA A 67 2.96 -5.76 0.59
N GLY A 68 2.97 -6.72 -0.33
CA GLY A 68 2.00 -7.83 -0.34
C GLY A 68 2.08 -8.70 0.92
N ALA A 69 3.29 -9.07 1.36
CA ALA A 69 3.48 -9.83 2.59
C ALA A 69 3.06 -9.05 3.84
N ARG A 70 3.40 -7.76 3.92
CA ARG A 70 3.01 -6.87 5.02
C ARG A 70 1.51 -6.62 5.06
N ALA A 71 0.86 -6.53 3.91
CA ALA A 71 -0.60 -6.44 3.83
C ALA A 71 -1.28 -7.69 4.38
N VAL A 72 -0.75 -8.88 4.10
CA VAL A 72 -1.27 -10.13 4.68
C VAL A 72 -1.10 -10.17 6.19
N ALA A 73 0.08 -9.82 6.71
CA ALA A 73 0.30 -9.77 8.15
C ALA A 73 -0.66 -8.80 8.86
N ARG A 74 -0.85 -7.61 8.28
CA ARG A 74 -1.79 -6.60 8.78
C ARG A 74 -3.24 -7.05 8.72
N ALA A 75 -3.65 -7.71 7.63
CA ALA A 75 -5.00 -8.27 7.51
C ALA A 75 -5.23 -9.37 8.56
N ALA A 76 -4.26 -10.27 8.76
CA ALA A 76 -4.35 -11.31 9.78
C ALA A 76 -4.48 -10.74 11.20
N GLU A 77 -3.71 -9.69 11.52
CA GLU A 77 -3.83 -8.97 12.80
C GLU A 77 -5.20 -8.31 12.98
N ALA A 78 -5.84 -7.89 11.88
CA ALA A 78 -7.21 -7.37 11.89
C ALA A 78 -8.29 -8.46 11.91
N GLY A 79 -7.92 -9.74 11.94
CA GLY A 79 -8.86 -10.88 11.90
C GLY A 79 -9.37 -11.23 10.49
N HIS A 80 -8.71 -10.77 9.44
CA HIS A 80 -9.08 -11.01 8.04
C HIS A 80 -8.07 -11.93 7.32
N ALA A 81 -8.55 -12.76 6.39
CA ALA A 81 -7.71 -13.65 5.59
C ALA A 81 -7.40 -13.02 4.21
N ALA A 82 -6.16 -12.59 4.00
CA ALA A 82 -5.67 -12.08 2.71
C ALA A 82 -4.67 -13.04 2.05
N ARG A 83 -4.63 -13.07 0.70
CA ARG A 83 -3.64 -13.87 -0.06
C ARG A 83 -2.53 -12.99 -0.62
N ALA A 84 -1.28 -13.28 -0.25
CA ALA A 84 -0.10 -12.48 -0.64
C ALA A 84 0.07 -12.37 -2.16
N ALA A 85 -0.12 -13.48 -2.89
CA ALA A 85 -0.01 -13.50 -4.35
C ALA A 85 -1.07 -12.60 -5.04
N GLY A 86 -2.26 -12.48 -4.45
CA GLY A 86 -3.28 -11.55 -4.93
C GLY A 86 -2.90 -10.10 -4.68
N ALA A 87 -2.37 -9.79 -3.50
CA ALA A 87 -1.91 -8.44 -3.15
C ALA A 87 -0.73 -7.98 -4.02
N ALA A 88 0.28 -8.83 -4.22
CA ALA A 88 1.42 -8.52 -5.07
C ALA A 88 0.99 -8.32 -6.55
N GLY A 89 0.11 -9.19 -7.08
CA GLY A 89 -0.41 -9.04 -8.43
C GLY A 89 -1.16 -7.72 -8.65
N ILE A 90 -1.90 -7.25 -7.65
CA ILE A 90 -2.59 -5.95 -7.68
C ILE A 90 -1.59 -4.79 -7.67
N LEU A 91 -0.52 -4.91 -6.87
CA LEU A 91 0.52 -3.89 -6.79
C LEU A 91 1.32 -3.78 -8.09
N THR A 92 1.54 -4.89 -8.79
CA THR A 92 2.27 -4.92 -10.08
C THR A 92 1.41 -4.51 -11.27
N ALA A 93 0.10 -4.79 -11.26
CA ALA A 93 -0.80 -4.47 -12.39
C ALA A 93 -1.01 -2.95 -12.61
N GLY A 94 -0.54 -2.11 -11.68
CA GLY A 94 -0.69 -0.66 -11.75
C GLY A 94 -2.15 -0.19 -11.53
N PRO A 95 -2.40 1.13 -11.53
CA PRO A 95 -3.74 1.64 -11.40
C PRO A 95 -4.49 1.38 -12.70
N ALA A 96 -5.43 0.42 -12.71
CA ALA A 96 -6.38 0.32 -13.81
C ALA A 96 -7.10 1.68 -13.96
N ARG A 97 -7.22 2.19 -15.20
CA ARG A 97 -7.84 3.50 -15.49
C ARG A 97 -9.15 3.65 -14.69
N GLY A 98 -9.26 4.70 -13.87
CA GLY A 98 -10.43 4.98 -13.04
C GLY A 98 -10.30 4.61 -11.56
N ALA A 99 -11.42 4.32 -10.89
CA ALA A 99 -11.55 4.16 -9.43
C ALA A 99 -10.78 2.98 -8.79
N ALA A 100 -9.96 2.24 -9.55
CA ALA A 100 -9.21 1.09 -9.03
C ALA A 100 -8.15 1.48 -7.98
N GLY A 101 -7.60 2.69 -8.05
CA GLY A 101 -6.72 3.22 -7.00
C GLY A 101 -7.42 3.44 -5.66
N LEU A 102 -8.73 3.75 -5.68
CA LEU A 102 -9.56 3.89 -4.47
C LEU A 102 -9.90 2.54 -3.84
N ARG A 103 -9.83 1.46 -4.63
CA ARG A 103 -10.02 0.07 -4.18
C ARG A 103 -8.73 -0.56 -3.66
N LEU A 104 -7.58 0.11 -3.75
CA LEU A 104 -6.30 -0.43 -3.29
C LEU A 104 -6.37 -0.78 -1.79
N PRO A 105 -6.89 0.09 -0.89
CA PRO A 105 -7.09 -0.28 0.50
C PRO A 105 -8.01 -1.49 0.68
N ASP A 106 -9.14 -1.54 -0.05
CA ASP A 106 -10.08 -2.66 0.01
C ASP A 106 -9.43 -3.99 -0.43
N ARG A 107 -8.60 -3.92 -1.48
CA ARG A 107 -7.86 -5.06 -2.03
C ARG A 107 -6.72 -5.53 -1.13
N LEU A 108 -6.15 -4.64 -0.33
CA LEU A 108 -5.14 -4.95 0.68
C LEU A 108 -5.78 -5.33 2.03
N GLY A 109 -7.08 -5.09 2.21
CA GLY A 109 -7.82 -5.21 3.47
C GLY A 109 -8.95 -6.24 3.51
N VAL A 110 -9.28 -6.91 2.40
CA VAL A 110 -10.27 -8.00 2.33
C VAL A 110 -11.63 -7.61 2.93
N VAL A 111 -12.39 -6.82 2.17
CA VAL A 111 -13.85 -6.94 2.21
C VAL A 111 -14.21 -8.13 1.31
N PRO A 112 -15.14 -9.04 1.69
CA PRO A 112 -15.65 -10.02 0.74
C PRO A 112 -16.27 -9.24 -0.42
N LEU A 113 -15.77 -9.48 -1.64
CA LEU A 113 -16.48 -9.10 -2.86
C LEU A 113 -17.61 -10.09 -3.12
#